data_AF-W4NBE3-F1
#
_entry.id   AF-W4NBE3-F1
#
_cell.length_a   1.000
_cell.length_b   1.000
_cell.length_c   1.000
_cell.angle_alpha   90.00
_cell.angle_beta   90.00
_cell.angle_gamma   90.00
#
_symmetry.space_group_name_H-M   'P 1'
#
loop_
_entity.id
_entity.type
_entity.pdbx_description
1 polymer ?
#
loop_
_entity_poly.entity_id
_entity_poly.type
_entity_poly.pdbx_seq_one_letter_code
_entity_poly.pdbx_strand_id
1 'polypeptide(L)'
;MIAIIAVIAIVLTVAAIIFVGNRQELTQAASDTCKLNAKTLTVHQNSFEAAQTRAEQAAKLTVDDVANGSTLETLKDAMKLADDIDDAPTCPANGSVDDFTKATNDIKDYANDLRNITNELDSAAKAVVASQEMKLDSTK
;
A
#
# COMPACT_ATOMS: atom_id res chain seq x y z
N MET A 1 -15.16 22.94 6.90
CA MET A 1 -13.91 23.48 6.31
C MET A 1 -13.17 22.30 5.70
N ILE A 2 -13.09 22.23 4.37
CA ILE A 2 -12.33 21.20 3.66
C ILE A 2 -10.96 21.81 3.33
N ALA A 3 -9.88 21.23 3.84
CA ALA A 3 -8.51 21.66 3.52
C ALA A 3 -7.70 20.44 3.04
N ILE A 4 -7.91 20.16 1.76
CA ILE A 4 -7.03 19.59 0.73
C ILE A 4 -5.66 19.13 1.27
N ILE A 5 -5.48 17.80 1.33
CA ILE A 5 -4.17 17.16 1.51
C ILE A 5 -3.43 17.26 0.19
N ALA A 6 -2.33 18.01 0.17
CA ALA A 6 -1.46 18.14 -0.98
C ALA A 6 -0.77 16.79 -1.26
N VAL A 7 -1.18 16.11 -2.33
CA VAL A 7 -0.49 14.92 -2.85
C VAL A 7 0.78 15.40 -3.54
N ILE A 8 1.92 15.25 -2.88
CA ILE A 8 3.23 15.51 -3.47
C ILE A 8 3.56 14.35 -4.41
N ALA A 9 3.40 14.56 -5.71
CA ALA A 9 3.90 13.65 -6.73
C ALA A 9 5.41 13.84 -6.86
N ILE A 10 6.20 12.93 -6.30
CA ILE A 10 7.65 12.89 -6.51
C ILE A 10 7.92 12.00 -7.73
N VAL A 11 8.16 12.64 -8.89
CA VAL A 11 8.67 11.94 -10.07
C VAL A 11 10.18 11.86 -9.96
N LEU A 12 10.70 10.73 -9.48
CA LEU A 12 12.14 10.43 -9.53
C LEU A 12 12.49 9.78 -10.88
N THR A 13 12.62 10.58 -11.93
CA THR A 13 13.29 10.14 -13.16
C THR A 13 14.80 10.22 -12.96
N VAL A 14 15.40 9.11 -12.52
CA VAL A 14 16.86 8.98 -12.53
C VAL A 14 17.26 8.45 -13.91
N ALA A 15 17.65 9.35 -14.79
CA ALA A 15 18.34 8.99 -16.03
C ALA A 15 19.75 8.50 -15.66
N ALA A 16 19.99 7.19 -15.74
CA ALA A 16 21.28 6.60 -15.45
C ALA A 16 22.29 6.92 -16.58
N ILE A 17 23.23 7.81 -16.30
CA ILE A 17 24.45 7.98 -17.09
C ILE A 17 25.37 6.80 -16.72
N ILE A 18 25.68 5.94 -17.69
CA ILE A 18 26.60 4.80 -17.50
C ILE A 18 28.03 5.35 -17.48
N PHE A 19 28.57 5.54 -16.28
CA PHE A 19 30.01 5.70 -16.08
C PHE A 19 30.61 4.31 -15.81
N VAL A 20 31.69 3.96 -16.51
CA VAL A 20 32.45 2.72 -16.28
C VAL A 20 33.15 2.84 -14.92
N GLY A 21 32.39 2.57 -13.84
CA GLY A 21 32.86 2.57 -12.46
C GLY A 21 33.37 1.19 -12.03
N ASN A 22 34.27 1.18 -11.06
CA ASN A 22 34.79 -0.02 -10.43
C ASN A 22 33.63 -0.90 -9.92
N ARG A 23 33.64 -2.23 -10.14
CA ARG A 23 32.50 -3.12 -9.79
C ARG A 23 32.02 -2.98 -8.34
N GLN A 24 32.91 -2.61 -7.42
CA GLN A 24 32.58 -2.32 -6.02
C GLN A 24 31.65 -1.09 -5.88
N GLU A 25 31.90 -0.01 -6.61
CA GLU A 25 31.07 1.21 -6.55
C GLU A 25 29.67 0.96 -7.08
N LEU A 26 29.54 0.20 -8.18
CA LEU A 26 28.24 -0.19 -8.73
C LEU A 26 27.43 -1.06 -7.76
N THR A 27 28.10 -2.00 -7.09
CA THR A 27 27.47 -2.87 -6.09
C THR A 27 27.00 -2.06 -4.88
N GLN A 28 27.80 -1.08 -4.44
CA GLN A 28 27.44 -0.20 -3.34
C GLN A 28 26.24 0.70 -3.69
N ALA A 29 26.24 1.30 -4.88
CA ALA A 29 25.11 2.10 -5.35
C ALA A 29 23.81 1.29 -5.47
N ALA A 30 23.89 0.04 -5.93
CA ALA A 30 22.74 -0.86 -5.98
C ALA A 30 22.22 -1.20 -4.56
N SER A 31 23.13 -1.50 -3.62
CA SER A 31 22.81 -1.68 -2.19
C SER A 31 22.09 -0.47 -1.61
N ASP A 32 22.63 0.72 -1.81
CA ASP A 32 22.09 1.95 -1.23
C ASP A 32 20.74 2.30 -1.84
N THR A 33 20.56 2.06 -3.15
CA THR A 33 19.27 2.19 -3.83
C THR A 33 18.25 1.22 -3.24
N CYS A 34 18.61 -0.05 -3.04
CA CYS A 34 17.72 -1.02 -2.41
C CYS A 34 17.29 -0.52 -1.02
N LYS A 35 18.25 -0.17 -0.15
CA LYS A 35 17.97 0.29 1.23
C LYS A 35 17.07 1.51 1.25
N LEU A 36 17.25 2.43 0.31
CA LEU A 36 16.39 3.60 0.18
C LEU A 36 14.95 3.20 -0.19
N ASN A 37 14.76 2.29 -1.16
CA ASN A 37 13.44 1.79 -1.53
C ASN A 37 12.77 1.03 -0.36
N ALA A 38 13.53 0.19 0.35
CA ALA A 38 13.05 -0.49 1.56
C ALA A 38 12.63 0.51 2.64
N LYS A 39 13.39 1.60 2.83
CA LYS A 39 13.02 2.65 3.79
C LYS A 39 11.73 3.37 3.37
N THR A 40 11.55 3.65 2.08
CA THR A 40 10.31 4.29 1.60
C THR A 40 9.08 3.40 1.70
N LEU A 41 9.27 2.07 1.76
CA LEU A 41 8.19 1.10 1.92
C LEU A 41 7.37 1.33 3.19
N THR A 42 8.00 1.86 4.25
CA THR A 42 7.33 2.20 5.52
C THR A 42 6.12 3.11 5.34
N VAL A 43 6.14 4.01 4.35
CA VAL A 43 5.00 4.90 4.06
C VAL A 43 3.81 4.11 3.50
N HIS A 44 4.07 3.13 2.65
CA HIS A 44 3.05 2.26 2.09
C HIS A 44 2.47 1.32 3.17
N GLN A 45 3.33 0.77 4.04
CA GLN A 45 2.92 -0.06 5.17
C GLN A 45 2.03 0.72 6.15
N ASN A 46 2.43 1.93 6.55
CA ASN A 46 1.61 2.76 7.44
C ASN A 46 0.25 3.12 6.81
N SER A 47 0.22 3.38 5.50
CA SER A 47 -1.03 3.68 4.79
C SER A 47 -1.96 2.47 4.74
N PHE A 48 -1.38 1.29 4.54
CA PHE A 48 -2.07 0.01 4.52
C PHE A 48 -2.63 -0.35 5.91
N GLU A 49 -1.83 -0.26 6.98
CA GLU A 49 -2.29 -0.48 8.37
C GLU A 49 -3.45 0.46 8.75
N ALA A 50 -3.36 1.74 8.33
CA ALA A 50 -4.43 2.70 8.55
C ALA A 50 -5.71 2.35 7.76
N ALA A 51 -5.58 1.76 6.57
CA ALA A 51 -6.72 1.30 5.78
C ALA A 51 -7.32 0.01 6.35
N GLN A 52 -6.50 -0.94 6.81
CA GLN A 52 -6.96 -2.11 7.55
C GLN A 52 -7.75 -1.69 8.79
N THR A 53 -7.22 -0.78 9.61
CA THR A 53 -7.91 -0.28 10.80
C THR A 53 -9.27 0.32 10.44
N ARG A 54 -9.36 1.10 9.35
CA ARG A 54 -10.64 1.65 8.86
C ARG A 54 -11.61 0.55 8.42
N ALA A 55 -11.10 -0.44 7.68
CA ALA A 55 -11.87 -1.59 7.24
C ALA A 55 -12.40 -2.41 8.44
N GLU A 56 -11.57 -2.70 9.43
CA GLU A 56 -11.97 -3.39 10.67
C GLU A 56 -13.07 -2.64 11.44
N GLN A 57 -12.99 -1.31 11.51
CA GLN A 57 -14.02 -0.50 12.15
C GLN A 57 -15.34 -0.56 11.36
N ALA A 58 -15.29 -0.48 10.03
CA ALA A 58 -16.46 -0.63 9.18
C ALA A 58 -17.06 -2.05 9.25
N ALA A 59 -16.22 -3.07 9.38
CA ALA A 59 -16.64 -4.48 9.48
C ALA A 59 -17.35 -4.82 10.80
N LYS A 60 -17.36 -3.90 11.79
CA LYS A 60 -18.18 -4.04 13.00
C LYS A 60 -19.67 -3.80 12.74
N LEU A 61 -20.00 -3.14 11.63
CA LEU A 61 -21.39 -2.93 11.22
C LEU A 61 -21.98 -4.24 10.72
N THR A 62 -23.29 -4.38 10.93
CA THR A 62 -24.06 -5.54 10.52
C THR A 62 -25.02 -5.19 9.39
N VAL A 63 -25.65 -6.20 8.80
CA VAL A 63 -26.65 -6.02 7.74
C VAL A 63 -27.83 -5.14 8.16
N ASP A 64 -28.11 -5.04 9.47
CA ASP A 64 -29.17 -4.18 10.00
C ASP A 64 -28.77 -2.70 10.06
N ASP A 65 -27.45 -2.44 10.12
CA ASP A 65 -26.88 -1.09 10.23
C ASP A 65 -26.72 -0.40 8.86
N VAL A 66 -26.76 -1.16 7.76
CA VAL A 66 -26.50 -0.66 6.40
C VAL A 66 -27.72 -0.75 5.49
N ALA A 67 -27.77 0.11 4.48
CA ALA A 67 -28.83 0.08 3.47
C ALA A 67 -28.63 -1.06 2.45
N ASN A 68 -27.39 -1.49 2.23
CA ASN A 68 -27.02 -2.53 1.28
C ASN A 68 -26.00 -3.50 1.89
N GLY A 69 -26.46 -4.68 2.29
CA GLY A 69 -25.63 -5.74 2.89
C GLY A 69 -24.47 -6.22 2.01
N SER A 70 -24.56 -6.11 0.67
CA SER A 70 -23.46 -6.51 -0.23
C SER A 70 -22.20 -5.65 -0.08
N THR A 71 -22.31 -4.46 0.52
CA THR A 71 -21.14 -3.63 0.86
C THR A 71 -20.28 -4.29 1.93
N LEU A 72 -20.88 -5.01 2.88
CA LEU A 72 -20.16 -5.77 3.91
C LEU A 72 -19.47 -7.01 3.32
N GLU A 73 -20.07 -7.66 2.33
CA GLU A 73 -19.45 -8.77 1.61
C GLU A 73 -18.22 -8.30 0.83
N THR A 74 -18.36 -7.21 0.07
CA THR A 74 -17.23 -6.57 -0.63
C THR A 74 -16.10 -6.18 0.34
N LEU A 75 -16.44 -5.62 1.51
CA LEU A 75 -15.46 -5.27 2.53
C LEU A 75 -14.73 -6.50 3.06
N LYS A 76 -15.46 -7.58 3.34
CA LYS A 76 -14.88 -8.84 3.81
C LYS A 76 -13.92 -9.45 2.78
N ASP A 77 -14.28 -9.40 1.50
CA ASP A 77 -13.41 -9.90 0.43
C ASP A 77 -12.13 -9.06 0.31
N ALA A 78 -12.23 -7.73 0.41
CA ALA A 78 -11.07 -6.84 0.42
C ALA A 78 -10.17 -7.05 1.66
N MET A 79 -10.76 -7.32 2.84
CA MET A 79 -10.01 -7.68 4.04
C MET A 79 -9.27 -9.00 3.89
N LYS A 80 -9.89 -10.01 3.28
CA LYS A 80 -9.22 -11.28 3.01
C LYS A 80 -8.01 -11.10 2.07
N LEU A 81 -8.16 -10.27 1.03
CA LEU A 81 -7.04 -9.94 0.14
C LEU A 81 -5.89 -9.28 0.91
N ALA A 82 -6.21 -8.44 1.90
CA ALA A 82 -5.22 -7.80 2.77
C ALA A 82 -4.54 -8.78 3.73
N ASP A 83 -5.25 -9.79 4.22
CA ASP A 83 -4.69 -10.85 5.07
C ASP A 83 -3.76 -11.79 4.29
N ASP A 84 -4.00 -11.94 2.99
CA ASP A 84 -3.22 -12.80 2.09
C ASP A 84 -1.91 -12.13 1.60
N ILE A 85 -1.54 -10.95 2.11
CA ILE A 85 -0.31 -10.26 1.71
C ILE A 85 0.94 -10.96 2.28
N ASP A 86 1.94 -11.19 1.43
CA ASP A 86 3.21 -11.80 1.82
C ASP A 86 4.05 -10.89 2.73
N ASP A 87 5.08 -11.48 3.35
CA ASP A 87 6.08 -10.72 4.11
C ASP A 87 6.83 -9.72 3.23
N ALA A 88 7.10 -8.53 3.79
CA ALA A 88 7.82 -7.48 3.09
C ALA A 88 9.23 -7.96 2.66
N PRO A 89 9.60 -7.81 1.38
CA PRO A 89 10.93 -8.17 0.90
C PRO A 89 12.00 -7.28 1.53
N THR A 90 13.19 -7.84 1.71
CA THR A 90 14.32 -7.15 2.35
C THR A 90 15.49 -6.99 1.40
N CYS A 91 16.30 -5.95 1.64
CA CYS A 91 17.57 -5.80 0.94
C CYS A 91 18.60 -6.76 1.52
N PRO A 92 19.32 -7.52 0.70
CA PRO A 92 20.35 -8.43 1.19
C PRO A 92 21.50 -7.63 1.83
N ALA A 93 22.18 -8.22 2.82
CA ALA A 93 23.32 -7.57 3.48
C ALA A 93 24.56 -7.48 2.58
N ASN A 94 24.71 -8.43 1.67
CA ASN A 94 25.78 -8.55 0.68
C ASN A 94 25.21 -9.18 -0.61
N GLY A 95 25.88 -8.99 -1.73
CA GLY A 95 25.42 -9.54 -3.00
C GLY A 95 26.08 -8.91 -4.20
N SER A 96 25.72 -9.40 -5.37
CA SER A 96 26.00 -8.78 -6.66
C SER A 96 25.04 -7.63 -6.96
N VAL A 97 25.36 -6.83 -7.98
CA VAL A 97 24.46 -5.79 -8.50
C VAL A 97 23.09 -6.39 -8.88
N ASP A 98 23.07 -7.59 -9.44
CA ASP A 98 21.84 -8.25 -9.88
C ASP A 98 20.97 -8.64 -8.67
N ASP A 99 21.58 -9.11 -7.57
CA ASP A 99 20.84 -9.45 -6.34
C ASP A 99 20.15 -8.22 -5.75
N PHE A 100 20.87 -7.09 -5.67
CA PHE A 100 20.31 -5.82 -5.19
C PHE A 100 19.23 -5.27 -6.13
N THR A 101 19.42 -5.43 -7.44
CA THR A 101 18.44 -4.98 -8.44
C THR A 101 17.17 -5.80 -8.34
N LYS A 102 17.28 -7.13 -8.20
CA LYS A 102 16.14 -8.01 -7.97
C LYS A 102 15.39 -7.63 -6.69
N ALA A 103 16.10 -7.51 -5.56
CA ALA A 103 15.48 -7.11 -4.29
C ALA A 103 14.79 -5.73 -4.38
N THR A 104 15.38 -4.78 -5.13
CA THR A 104 14.77 -3.47 -5.36
C THR A 104 13.47 -3.58 -6.15
N ASN A 105 13.41 -4.44 -7.16
CA ASN A 105 12.20 -4.66 -7.94
C ASN A 105 11.13 -5.37 -7.10
N ASP A 106 11.51 -6.41 -6.35
CA ASP A 106 10.61 -7.11 -5.43
C ASP A 106 9.99 -6.11 -4.41
N ILE A 107 10.78 -5.18 -3.86
CA ILE A 107 10.29 -4.11 -2.98
C ILE A 107 9.30 -3.17 -3.67
N LYS A 108 9.55 -2.81 -4.94
CA LYS A 108 8.65 -1.94 -5.70
C LYS A 108 7.33 -2.62 -6.01
N ASP A 109 7.37 -3.90 -6.37
CA ASP A 109 6.18 -4.70 -6.66
C ASP A 109 5.34 -4.84 -5.38
N TYR A 110 5.97 -5.19 -4.26
CA TYR A 110 5.32 -5.23 -2.95
C TYR A 110 4.71 -3.87 -2.55
N ALA A 111 5.40 -2.75 -2.82
CA ALA A 111 4.85 -1.41 -2.57
C ALA A 111 3.62 -1.10 -3.45
N ASN A 112 3.60 -1.58 -4.70
CA ASN A 112 2.46 -1.45 -5.59
C ASN A 112 1.27 -2.30 -5.10
N ASP A 113 1.52 -3.52 -4.64
CA ASP A 113 0.51 -4.40 -4.09
C ASP A 113 -0.12 -3.79 -2.83
N LEU A 114 0.71 -3.34 -1.89
CA LEU A 114 0.24 -2.59 -0.72
C LEU A 114 -0.65 -1.42 -1.12
N ARG A 115 -0.24 -0.62 -2.11
CA ARG A 115 -1.04 0.52 -2.58
C ARG A 115 -2.38 0.08 -3.18
N ASN A 116 -2.38 -0.96 -4.00
CA ASN A 116 -3.59 -1.47 -4.65
C ASN A 116 -4.58 -1.98 -3.61
N ILE A 117 -4.12 -2.85 -2.70
CA ILE A 117 -4.96 -3.40 -1.63
C ILE A 117 -5.43 -2.30 -0.68
N THR A 118 -4.57 -1.33 -0.33
CA THR A 118 -4.96 -0.14 0.46
C THR A 118 -6.13 0.60 -0.17
N ASN A 119 -6.10 0.81 -1.48
CA ASN A 119 -7.16 1.50 -2.20
C ASN A 119 -8.47 0.69 -2.23
N GLU A 120 -8.37 -0.63 -2.39
CA GLU A 120 -9.53 -1.53 -2.36
C GLU A 120 -10.19 -1.56 -0.97
N LEU A 121 -9.38 -1.73 0.08
CA LEU A 121 -9.84 -1.67 1.48
C LEU A 121 -10.53 -0.34 1.80
N ASP A 122 -9.90 0.79 1.48
CA ASP A 122 -10.45 2.11 1.77
C ASP A 122 -11.75 2.36 1.01
N SER A 123 -11.81 1.94 -0.26
CA SER A 123 -13.01 2.08 -1.09
C SER A 123 -14.15 1.23 -0.53
N ALA A 124 -13.89 -0.02 -0.14
CA ALA A 124 -14.90 -0.91 0.43
C ALA A 124 -15.39 -0.40 1.80
N ALA A 125 -14.49 0.06 2.66
CA ALA A 125 -14.84 0.64 3.96
C ALA A 125 -15.73 1.89 3.80
N LYS A 126 -15.37 2.78 2.86
CA LYS A 126 -16.19 3.95 2.53
C LYS A 126 -17.56 3.58 1.98
N ALA A 127 -17.66 2.52 1.17
CA ALA A 127 -18.94 2.05 0.66
C ALA A 127 -19.87 1.55 1.79
N VAL A 128 -19.32 0.83 2.78
CA VAL A 128 -20.05 0.40 3.97
C VAL A 128 -20.56 1.59 4.78
N VAL A 129 -19.69 2.57 5.06
CA VAL A 129 -20.07 3.79 5.81
C VAL A 129 -21.13 4.59 5.05
N ALA A 130 -20.96 4.81 3.74
CA ALA A 130 -21.97 5.50 2.94
C ALA A 130 -23.31 4.74 2.95
N SER A 131 -23.29 3.40 2.95
CA SER A 131 -24.50 2.59 3.05
C SER A 131 -25.19 2.72 4.41
N GLN A 132 -24.41 2.84 5.50
CA GLN A 132 -24.95 3.13 6.84
C GLN A 132 -25.61 4.52 6.89
N GLU A 133 -24.96 5.55 6.35
CA GLU A 133 -25.51 6.91 6.32
C GLU A 133 -26.86 6.96 5.59
N MET A 134 -26.96 6.28 4.43
CA MET A 134 -28.21 6.16 3.68
C MET A 134 -29.32 5.47 4.49
N LYS A 135 -28.99 4.44 5.27
CA LYS A 135 -29.94 3.73 6.13
C LYS A 135 -30.50 4.67 7.20
N LEU A 136 -29.61 5.40 7.88
CA LEU A 136 -29.98 6.33 8.94
C LEU A 136 -30.86 7.47 8.42
N ASP A 137 -30.53 8.03 7.25
CA ASP A 137 -31.33 9.10 6.63
C ASP A 137 -32.71 8.62 6.17
N SER A 138 -32.84 7.36 5.76
CA SER A 138 -34.14 6.77 5.38
C SER A 138 -35.06 6.49 6.58
N THR A 139 -34.52 6.54 7.81
CA THR A 139 -35.26 6.28 9.05
C THR A 139 -35.66 7.55 9.83
N LYS A 140 -35.30 8.74 9.33
CA LYS A 140 -35.70 10.04 9.87
C LYS A 140 -37.05 10.48 9.31
#